data_AF-A0ABC8RX64-F1
#
_entry.id   AF-A0ABC8RX64-F1
#
_cell.length_a   1.000
_cell.length_b   1.000
_cell.length_c   1.000
_cell.angle_alpha   90.00
_cell.angle_beta   90.00
_cell.angle_gamma   90.00
#
_symmetry.space_group_name_H-M   'P 1'
#
loop_
_entity.id
_entity.type
_entity.pdbx_description
1 polymer ?
#
loop_
_entity_poly.entity_id
_entity_poly.type
_entity_poly.pdbx_seq_one_letter_code
_entity_poly.pdbx_strand_id
1 'polypeptide(L)'
;MGGEKWLDIELWNSTERCFKVLKSRGYRIATTHVGMDAVSIYDMDWSCPTAIVVGNENSGISNEALELSDLHCSIPMKGMVDSFNVFVAAGILMHHAVCDRTSRLGCHGDLTLDDSQTLLEEFYLHHCKSAISIAKEYANRKLTRSTTKL
;
A
#
# COMPACT_ATOMS: atom_id res chain seq x y z
N MET A 1 -3.75 6.05 -17.17
CA MET A 1 -4.08 4.60 -17.11
C MET A 1 -4.61 4.36 -15.71
N GLY A 2 -5.89 3.98 -15.58
CA GLY A 2 -6.73 4.15 -14.37
C GLY A 2 -6.39 3.31 -13.14
N GLY A 3 -5.11 3.16 -12.78
CA GLY A 3 -4.67 2.44 -11.59
C GLY A 3 -4.96 3.20 -10.29
N GLU A 4 -4.99 4.53 -10.35
CA GLU A 4 -5.32 5.43 -9.23
C GLU A 4 -6.71 5.19 -8.64
N LYS A 5 -7.58 4.53 -9.42
CA LYS A 5 -8.95 4.14 -9.05
C LYS A 5 -9.00 2.99 -8.06
N TRP A 6 -7.93 2.21 -7.96
CA TRP A 6 -7.87 0.99 -7.15
C TRP A 6 -6.90 1.16 -5.98
N LEU A 7 -6.60 2.41 -5.63
CA LEU A 7 -5.68 2.79 -4.58
C LEU A 7 -6.34 3.79 -3.65
N ASP A 8 -6.20 3.58 -2.35
CA ASP A 8 -6.52 4.59 -1.35
C ASP A 8 -5.37 5.59 -1.28
N ILE A 9 -5.67 6.84 -1.63
CA ILE A 9 -4.68 7.92 -1.65
C ILE A 9 -4.99 8.88 -0.51
N GLU A 10 -4.15 8.87 0.52
CA GLU A 10 -4.21 9.81 1.64
C GLU A 10 -3.12 10.89 1.50
N LEU A 11 -3.52 12.16 1.50
CA LEU A 11 -2.59 13.30 1.46
C LEU A 11 -2.32 13.82 2.86
N TRP A 12 -1.03 13.98 3.17
CA TRP A 12 -0.55 14.42 4.48
C TRP A 12 0.35 15.65 4.34
N ASN A 13 0.15 16.63 5.22
CA ASN A 13 0.95 17.86 5.23
C ASN A 13 2.10 17.83 6.27
N SER A 14 2.27 16.70 6.98
CA SER A 14 3.29 16.52 8.02
C SER A 14 3.73 15.06 8.07
N THR A 15 5.04 14.85 7.96
CA THR A 15 5.70 13.54 8.06
C THR A 15 5.40 12.91 9.42
N GLU A 16 5.62 13.65 10.51
CA GLU A 16 5.36 13.21 11.88
C GLU A 16 3.93 12.68 12.07
N ARG A 17 2.93 13.45 11.62
CA ARG A 17 1.53 13.05 11.78
C ARG A 17 1.21 11.78 10.96
N CYS A 18 1.70 11.71 9.73
CA CYS A 18 1.53 10.54 8.88
C CYS A 18 2.15 9.29 9.54
N PHE A 19 3.39 9.40 10.00
CA PHE A 19 4.12 8.29 10.61
C PHE A 19 3.45 7.82 11.90
N LYS A 20 2.97 8.75 12.73
CA LYS A 20 2.22 8.41 13.95
C LYS A 20 0.95 7.61 13.63
N VAL A 21 0.21 7.99 12.59
CA VAL A 21 -0.98 7.27 12.17
C VAL A 21 -0.63 5.88 11.62
N LEU A 22 0.38 5.77 10.77
CA LEU A 22 0.86 4.49 10.24
C LEU A 22 1.29 3.54 11.36
N LYS A 23 2.07 4.03 12.34
CA LYS A 23 2.46 3.24 13.51
C LYS A 23 1.25 2.80 14.34
N SER A 24 0.25 3.68 14.52
CA SER A 24 -0.98 3.33 15.22
C SER A 24 -1.83 2.26 14.51
N ARG A 25 -1.69 2.17 13.17
CA ARG A 25 -2.29 1.10 12.34
C ARG A 25 -1.48 -0.20 12.36
N GLY A 26 -0.37 -0.26 13.10
CA GLY A 26 0.46 -1.46 13.25
C GLY A 26 1.55 -1.62 12.19
N TYR A 27 1.80 -0.60 11.36
CA TYR A 27 2.91 -0.64 10.41
C TYR A 27 4.22 -0.24 11.08
N ARG A 28 5.28 -0.99 10.80
CA ARG A 28 6.65 -0.48 10.94
C ARG A 28 6.99 0.37 9.71
N ILE A 29 7.83 1.37 9.88
CA ILE A 29 8.20 2.32 8.83
C ILE A 29 9.62 2.04 8.35
N ALA A 30 9.75 1.70 7.06
CA ALA A 30 11.02 1.44 6.39
C ALA A 30 11.33 2.56 5.39
N THR A 31 12.37 3.35 5.65
CA THR A 31 12.82 4.42 4.74
C THR A 31 13.94 3.94 3.83
N THR A 32 13.89 4.32 2.54
CA THR A 32 14.98 4.03 1.60
C THR A 32 16.18 4.92 1.87
N HIS A 33 17.36 4.35 2.13
CA HIS A 33 18.57 5.11 2.41
C HIS A 33 19.78 4.48 1.71
N VAL A 34 20.70 5.32 1.23
CA VAL A 34 21.91 4.90 0.48
C VAL A 34 23.13 4.73 1.42
N GLY A 35 23.00 5.06 2.70
CA GLY A 35 24.08 4.95 3.68
C GLY A 35 24.37 3.52 4.15
N MET A 36 25.54 3.33 4.77
CA MET A 36 26.04 2.02 5.23
C MET A 36 25.19 1.35 6.31
N ASP A 37 24.37 2.12 7.04
CA ASP A 37 23.52 1.60 8.12
C ASP A 37 22.18 1.01 7.62
N ALA A 38 21.95 1.02 6.30
CA ALA A 38 20.72 0.50 5.70
C ALA A 38 20.78 -1.02 5.49
N VAL A 39 19.77 -1.71 6.00
CA VAL A 39 19.60 -3.16 5.83
C VAL A 39 19.26 -3.46 4.36
N SER A 40 19.82 -4.54 3.81
CA SER A 40 19.44 -4.95 2.46
C SER A 40 17.95 -5.33 2.41
N ILE A 41 17.25 -4.90 1.36
CA ILE A 41 15.85 -5.35 1.14
C ILE A 41 15.72 -6.89 1.08
N TYR A 42 16.80 -7.61 0.73
CA TYR A 42 16.81 -9.07 0.65
C TYR A 42 16.92 -9.76 2.01
N ASP A 43 17.42 -9.05 3.02
CA ASP A 43 17.62 -9.57 4.38
C ASP A 43 16.48 -9.17 5.33
N MET A 44 15.54 -8.34 4.84
CA MET A 44 14.37 -7.92 5.59
C MET A 44 13.28 -8.99 5.63
N ASP A 45 12.58 -9.08 6.75
CA ASP A 45 11.38 -9.92 6.88
C ASP A 45 10.13 -9.18 6.39
N TRP A 46 9.68 -9.42 5.16
CA TRP A 46 8.51 -8.76 4.56
C TRP A 46 7.16 -9.36 4.98
N SER A 47 7.14 -10.35 5.88
CA SER A 47 5.89 -10.87 6.47
C SER A 47 5.22 -9.87 7.42
N CYS A 48 6.00 -8.94 7.99
CA CYS A 48 5.52 -7.92 8.90
C CYS A 48 4.85 -6.74 8.15
N PRO A 49 3.74 -6.17 8.65
CA PRO A 49 3.15 -4.95 8.09
C PRO A 49 4.17 -3.82 8.02
N THR A 50 4.52 -3.40 6.80
CA THR A 50 5.60 -2.44 6.55
C THR A 50 5.11 -1.31 5.65
N ALA A 51 5.26 -0.07 6.12
CA ALA A 51 5.09 1.13 5.32
C ALA A 51 6.45 1.49 4.69
N ILE A 52 6.50 1.52 3.37
CA ILE A 52 7.72 1.84 2.61
C ILE A 52 7.71 3.33 2.31
N VAL A 53 8.78 4.02 2.68
CA VAL A 53 8.95 5.46 2.45
C VAL A 53 10.06 5.66 1.43
N VAL A 54 9.70 6.27 0.31
CA VAL A 54 10.62 6.62 -0.78
C VAL A 54 10.88 8.11 -0.80
N GLY A 55 12.10 8.50 -1.15
CA GLY A 55 12.56 9.89 -1.11
C GLY A 55 12.08 10.72 -2.30
N ASN A 56 12.33 12.02 -2.24
CA ASN A 56 12.23 12.89 -3.39
C ASN A 56 13.40 12.62 -4.36
N GLU A 57 13.17 12.80 -5.66
CA GLU A 57 14.17 12.55 -6.72
C GLU A 57 15.46 13.35 -6.54
N ASN A 58 15.36 14.58 -6.04
CA ASN A 58 16.51 15.48 -5.92
C ASN A 58 17.11 15.45 -4.52
N SER A 59 16.27 15.48 -3.48
CA SER A 59 16.72 15.64 -2.10
C SER A 59 16.76 14.33 -1.31
N GLY A 60 16.32 13.21 -1.89
CA GLY A 60 16.19 11.94 -1.18
C GLY A 60 15.16 12.01 -0.05
N ILE A 61 15.37 11.20 0.99
CA ILE A 61 14.56 11.18 2.21
C ILE A 61 15.00 12.34 3.12
N SER A 62 14.03 13.01 3.79
CA SER A 62 14.34 14.04 4.78
C SER A 62 14.93 13.45 6.06
N ASN A 63 15.78 14.21 6.76
CA ASN A 63 16.32 13.79 8.07
C ASN A 63 15.21 13.47 9.07
N GLU A 64 14.12 14.26 9.08
CA GLU A 64 12.92 14.00 9.90
C GLU A 64 12.35 12.59 9.65
N ALA A 65 12.25 12.17 8.38
CA ALA A 65 11.74 10.84 8.05
C ALA A 65 12.73 9.73 8.45
N LEU A 66 14.04 9.96 8.35
CA LEU A 66 15.07 9.01 8.80
C LEU A 66 15.06 8.82 10.32
N GLU A 67 14.85 9.90 11.09
CA GLU A 67 14.80 9.86 12.55
C GLU A 67 13.52 9.19 13.08
N LEU A 68 12.40 9.37 12.38
CA LEU A 68 11.10 8.81 12.80
C LEU A 68 10.87 7.37 12.30
N SER A 69 11.68 6.87 11.36
CA SER A 69 11.52 5.53 10.82
C SER A 69 12.03 4.45 11.78
N ASP A 70 11.48 3.24 11.66
CA ASP A 70 11.86 2.12 12.52
C ASP A 70 13.08 1.37 11.95
N LEU A 71 13.30 1.44 10.64
CA LEU A 71 14.44 0.87 9.97
C LEU A 71 14.77 1.60 8.66
N HIS A 72 16.03 1.49 8.24
CA HIS A 72 16.52 2.00 6.97
C HIS A 72 16.82 0.81 6.06
N CYS A 73 16.40 0.92 4.80
CA CYS A 73 16.57 -0.16 3.82
C CYS A 73 17.24 0.33 2.54
N SER A 74 18.01 -0.54 1.90
CA SER A 74 18.70 -0.24 0.64
C SER A 74 18.55 -1.39 -0.35
N ILE A 75 18.49 -1.03 -1.64
CA ILE A 75 18.62 -1.99 -2.73
C ILE A 75 20.12 -2.11 -3.02
N PRO A 76 20.75 -3.27 -2.82
CA PRO A 76 22.17 -3.43 -3.12
C PRO A 76 22.46 -3.12 -4.58
N MET A 77 23.32 -2.13 -4.81
CA MET A 77 23.78 -1.74 -6.13
C MET A 77 25.22 -2.18 -6.34
N LYS A 78 25.51 -2.68 -7.54
CA LYS A 78 26.87 -2.97 -8.01
C LYS A 78 27.13 -2.06 -9.21
N GLY A 79 28.01 -1.08 -9.05
CA GLY A 79 28.33 -0.16 -10.13
C GLY A 79 28.91 1.16 -9.64
N MET A 80 28.99 2.13 -10.57
CA MET A 80 29.51 3.48 -10.33
C MET A 80 28.42 4.49 -9.95
N VAL A 81 27.17 4.07 -9.93
CA VAL A 81 26.02 4.93 -9.61
C VAL A 81 25.56 4.66 -8.19
N ASP A 82 25.24 5.73 -7.47
CA ASP A 82 24.93 5.66 -6.04
C ASP A 82 23.45 5.34 -5.78
N SER A 83 22.56 5.50 -6.76
CA SER A 83 21.13 5.22 -6.59
C SER A 83 20.40 4.89 -7.90
N PHE A 84 19.26 4.21 -7.77
CA PHE A 84 18.27 4.08 -8.84
C PHE A 84 17.36 5.31 -8.89
N ASN A 85 16.67 5.50 -10.01
CA ASN A 85 15.51 6.39 -10.07
C ASN A 85 14.47 6.00 -9.01
N VAL A 86 13.82 6.98 -8.38
CA VAL A 86 12.88 6.75 -7.27
C VAL A 86 11.76 5.77 -7.63
N PHE A 87 11.17 5.88 -8.82
CA PHE A 87 10.08 5.01 -9.25
C PHE A 87 10.57 3.59 -9.54
N VAL A 88 11.79 3.46 -10.09
CA VAL A 88 12.44 2.17 -10.30
C VAL A 88 12.74 1.49 -8.97
N ALA A 89 13.30 2.24 -8.00
CA ALA A 89 13.55 1.74 -6.65
C ALA A 89 12.25 1.29 -5.97
N ALA A 90 11.20 2.12 -6.03
CA ALA A 90 9.89 1.80 -5.48
C ALA A 90 9.30 0.52 -6.10
N GLY A 91 9.39 0.37 -7.42
CA GLY A 91 8.93 -0.81 -8.15
C GLY A 91 9.67 -2.09 -7.75
N ILE A 92 11.01 -2.05 -7.71
CA ILE A 92 11.84 -3.19 -7.28
C ILE A 92 11.50 -3.59 -5.86
N LEU A 93 11.42 -2.62 -4.95
CA LEU A 93 11.19 -2.85 -3.53
C LEU A 93 9.80 -3.44 -3.29
N MET A 94 8.74 -2.84 -3.85
CA MET A 94 7.37 -3.37 -3.72
C MET A 94 7.23 -4.77 -4.33
N HIS A 95 7.80 -5.01 -5.51
CA HIS A 95 7.77 -6.33 -6.14
C HIS A 95 8.48 -7.37 -5.27
N HIS A 96 9.69 -7.05 -4.77
CA HIS A 96 10.43 -7.96 -3.90
C HIS A 96 9.67 -8.25 -2.60
N ALA A 97 9.10 -7.23 -1.96
CA ALA A 97 8.31 -7.38 -0.74
C ALA A 97 7.12 -8.33 -0.93
N VAL A 98 6.39 -8.22 -2.06
CA VAL A 98 5.28 -9.13 -2.38
C VAL A 98 5.78 -10.56 -2.60
N CYS A 99 6.86 -10.75 -3.34
CA CYS A 99 7.43 -12.08 -3.59
C CYS A 99 7.91 -12.75 -2.28
N ASP A 100 8.68 -12.03 -1.46
CA ASP A 100 9.18 -12.55 -0.18
C ASP A 100 8.03 -12.87 0.78
N ARG A 101 7.06 -11.95 0.93
CA ARG A 101 5.86 -12.17 1.76
C ARG A 101 5.08 -13.40 1.32
N THR A 102 4.81 -13.53 0.02
CA THR A 102 4.07 -14.68 -0.54
C THR A 102 4.83 -15.99 -0.30
N SER A 103 6.15 -15.97 -0.47
CA SER A 103 7.02 -17.13 -0.22
C SER A 103 7.00 -17.57 1.25
N ARG A 104 7.06 -16.62 2.19
CA ARG A 104 7.05 -16.91 3.64
C ARG A 104 5.69 -17.35 4.16
N LEU A 105 4.61 -16.71 3.70
CA LEU A 105 3.24 -17.00 4.16
C LEU A 105 2.61 -18.19 3.43
N GLY A 106 3.12 -18.55 2.25
CA GLY A 106 2.57 -19.62 1.42
C GLY A 106 1.25 -19.26 0.72
N CYS A 107 0.75 -18.03 0.90
CA CYS A 107 -0.45 -17.51 0.25
C CYS A 107 -0.24 -16.06 -0.20
N HIS A 108 -1.06 -15.63 -1.16
CA HIS A 108 -1.12 -14.25 -1.61
C HIS A 108 -2.33 -13.54 -0.99
N GLY A 109 -2.07 -12.42 -0.32
CA GLY A 109 -3.09 -11.59 0.30
C GLY A 109 -3.47 -12.06 1.71
N ASP A 110 -3.75 -11.07 2.56
CA ASP A 110 -4.14 -11.29 3.97
C ASP A 110 -5.58 -10.84 4.24
N LEU A 111 -6.33 -10.50 3.18
CA LEU A 111 -7.72 -10.06 3.28
C LEU A 111 -8.63 -11.26 3.55
N THR A 112 -9.53 -11.11 4.52
CA THR A 112 -10.62 -12.06 4.68
C THR A 112 -11.61 -11.91 3.51
N LEU A 113 -12.48 -12.91 3.32
CA LEU A 113 -13.54 -12.82 2.31
C LEU A 113 -14.47 -11.62 2.56
N ASP A 114 -14.70 -11.27 3.82
CA ASP A 114 -15.53 -10.14 4.22
C ASP A 114 -14.86 -8.81 3.90
N ASP A 115 -13.57 -8.67 4.23
CA ASP A 115 -12.78 -7.48 3.87
C ASP A 115 -12.70 -7.29 2.36
N SER A 116 -12.47 -8.38 1.62
CA SER A 116 -12.40 -8.34 0.17
C SER A 116 -13.74 -7.94 -0.46
N GLN A 117 -14.87 -8.38 0.11
CA GLN A 117 -16.19 -7.97 -0.37
C GLN A 117 -16.45 -6.50 -0.05
N THR A 118 -16.13 -6.06 1.16
CA THR A 118 -16.27 -4.67 1.60
C THR A 118 -15.48 -3.72 0.69
N LEU A 119 -14.19 -4.01 0.43
CA LEU A 119 -13.37 -3.21 -0.46
C LEU A 119 -13.89 -3.20 -1.89
N LEU A 120 -14.39 -4.35 -2.38
CA LEU A 120 -14.96 -4.44 -3.71
C LEU A 120 -16.22 -3.57 -3.85
N GLU A 121 -17.10 -3.58 -2.84
CA GLU A 121 -18.29 -2.74 -2.77
C GLU A 121 -17.91 -1.26 -2.76
N GLU A 122 -16.93 -0.88 -1.93
CA GLU A 122 -16.40 0.47 -1.84
C GLU A 122 -15.86 0.95 -3.20
N PHE A 123 -15.02 0.14 -3.86
CA PHE A 123 -14.51 0.47 -5.19
C PHE A 123 -15.63 0.61 -6.23
N TYR A 124 -16.66 -0.25 -6.20
CA TYR A 124 -17.79 -0.10 -7.12
C TYR A 124 -18.57 1.21 -6.89
N LEU A 125 -18.77 1.61 -5.63
CA LEU A 125 -19.45 2.84 -5.27
C LEU A 125 -18.66 4.08 -5.73
N HIS A 126 -17.34 4.07 -5.58
CA HIS A 126 -16.49 5.18 -6.03
C HIS A 126 -16.49 5.35 -7.56
N HIS A 127 -16.66 4.27 -8.33
CA HIS A 127 -16.47 4.30 -9.79
C HIS A 127 -17.77 4.37 -10.60
N CYS A 128 -18.88 3.86 -10.07
CA CYS A 128 -20.19 4.04 -10.69
C CYS A 128 -20.94 5.17 -10.00
N LYS A 129 -21.00 6.35 -10.65
CA LYS A 129 -21.76 7.52 -10.14
C LYS A 129 -23.24 7.20 -9.83
N SER A 130 -23.81 6.22 -10.53
CA SER A 130 -25.16 5.71 -10.36
C SER A 130 -25.23 4.39 -9.58
N ALA A 131 -24.12 3.88 -9.04
CA ALA A 131 -24.06 2.61 -8.30
C ALA A 131 -25.15 2.54 -7.23
N ILE A 132 -25.29 3.63 -6.46
CA ILE A 132 -26.28 3.73 -5.40
C ILE A 132 -27.71 3.67 -5.95
N SER A 133 -28.00 4.35 -7.07
CA SER A 133 -29.35 4.33 -7.65
C SER A 133 -29.68 2.97 -8.26
N ILE A 134 -28.70 2.35 -8.93
CA ILE A 134 -28.84 1.02 -9.54
C ILE A 134 -29.03 -0.04 -8.45
N ALA A 135 -28.27 0.03 -7.36
CA ALA A 135 -28.42 -0.87 -6.21
C ALA A 135 -29.80 -0.71 -5.56
N LYS A 136 -30.27 0.54 -5.35
CA LYS A 136 -31.63 0.81 -4.84
C LYS A 136 -32.72 0.27 -5.77
N GLU A 137 -32.59 0.48 -7.07
CA GLU A 137 -33.56 0.00 -8.05
C GLU A 137 -33.60 -1.54 -8.12
N TYR A 138 -32.43 -2.20 -8.06
CA TYR A 138 -32.33 -3.64 -7.99
C TYR A 138 -32.98 -4.21 -6.72
N ALA A 139 -32.69 -3.61 -5.55
CA ALA A 139 -33.30 -4.01 -4.28
C ALA A 139 -34.83 -3.90 -4.33
N ASN A 140 -35.35 -2.80 -4.88
CA ASN A 140 -36.78 -2.60 -5.09
C ASN A 140 -37.38 -3.68 -6.00
N ARG A 141 -36.77 -3.97 -7.17
CA ARG A 141 -37.26 -5.02 -8.08
C ARG A 141 -37.25 -6.43 -7.45
N LYS A 142 -36.27 -6.72 -6.59
CA LYS A 142 -36.17 -8.01 -5.89
C LYS A 142 -37.25 -8.17 -4.81
N LEU A 143 -37.53 -7.10 -4.06
CA LEU A 143 -38.63 -7.04 -3.09
C LEU A 143 -39.98 -7.26 -3.77
N THR A 144 -40.26 -6.57 -4.88
CA THR A 144 -41.51 -6.71 -5.65
C THR A 144 -41.71 -8.14 -6.21
N ARG A 145 -40.63 -8.78 -6.66
CA ARG A 145 -40.66 -10.18 -7.13
C ARG A 145 -40.91 -11.19 -6.00
N SER A 146 -40.51 -10.88 -4.77
CA SER A 146 -40.74 -11.74 -3.61
C SER A 146 -42.18 -11.67 -3.11
N THR A 147 -42.84 -10.51 -3.20
CA THR A 147 -44.25 -10.33 -2.82
C THR A 147 -45.25 -10.85 -3.84
N THR A 148 -44.86 -11.04 -5.10
CA THR A 148 -45.74 -11.59 -6.15
C THR A 148 -45.76 -13.14 -6.16
N LYS A 149 -44.98 -13.79 -5.29
CA LYS A 149 -44.87 -15.26 -5.18
C LYS A 149 -45.59 -15.86 -3.95
N LEU A 150 -46.35 -15.06 -3.21
CA LEU A 150 -47.27 -15.46 -2.14
C LEU A 150 -48.70 -15.30 -2.62
#